data_AF-A0A329XIV7-F1
#
_entry.id   AF-A0A329XIV7-F1
#
_cell.length_a   1.000
_cell.length_b   1.000
_cell.length_c   1.000
_cell.angle_alpha   90.00
_cell.angle_beta   90.00
_cell.angle_gamma   90.00
#
_symmetry.space_group_name_H-M   'P 1'
#
loop_
_entity.id
_entity.type
_entity.pdbx_description
1 polymer ?
#
loop_
_entity_poly.entity_id
_entity_poly.type
_entity_poly.pdbx_seq_one_letter_code
_entity_poly.pdbx_strand_id
1 'polypeptide(L)'
;MPRPTKGPRLGGSPQHERHMLANLATQLIIHESITTTEARARRLRPYVEKLITKGKRGDLHARRTVMKKMTDKYAVYRLFDEIAPQMADRDGGYTRIIKTAPRRGDNAPMAQISLVLEPVAKKAVVDDAVRTAKRAAEQAVAEVEEAAAEVEAEETPADDVAEVAVEETEAADEAAVDETSGKPVYAGSVRLEKGSTEAPDADHEVKGNEDSMKYHVPGSRWYDNTVAEVWFASAEDAEAAGFAPAGGAAAQKVKK
;
A
#
# COMPACT_ATOMS: atom_id res chain seq x y z
N MET A 1 -1.09 -2.84 22.99
CA MET A 1 -0.09 -1.76 23.14
C MET A 1 0.62 -1.52 21.80
N PRO A 2 1.34 -0.42 21.55
CA PRO A 2 2.22 -0.32 20.39
C PRO A 2 3.33 -1.38 20.46
N ARG A 3 3.97 -1.71 19.33
CA ARG A 3 5.09 -2.67 19.27
C ARG A 3 6.15 -2.27 20.32
N PRO A 4 6.58 -3.18 21.20
CA PRO A 4 7.65 -2.89 22.16
C PRO A 4 8.92 -2.44 21.43
N THR A 5 9.66 -1.48 21.98
CA THR A 5 10.94 -1.09 21.39
C THR A 5 11.96 -2.23 21.50
N LYS A 6 12.84 -2.35 20.51
CA LYS A 6 14.03 -3.19 20.55
C LYS A 6 15.17 -2.33 21.12
N GLY A 7 15.86 -2.83 22.15
CA GLY A 7 16.92 -2.09 22.84
C GLY A 7 16.45 -1.29 24.06
N PRO A 8 17.29 -0.36 24.56
CA PRO A 8 17.03 0.41 25.77
C PRO A 8 15.71 1.19 25.73
N ARG A 9 15.07 1.31 26.90
CA ARG A 9 13.82 2.06 27.07
C ARG A 9 14.09 3.55 27.25
N LEU A 10 13.13 4.39 26.85
CA LEU A 10 13.24 5.84 27.09
C LEU A 10 13.13 6.11 28.60
N GLY A 11 14.07 6.89 29.16
CA GLY A 11 14.08 7.19 30.59
C GLY A 11 14.58 6.03 31.48
N GLY A 12 15.24 5.01 30.90
CA GLY A 12 15.92 3.95 31.62
C GLY A 12 15.04 2.75 31.99
N SER A 13 13.83 2.99 32.53
CA SER A 13 12.93 1.91 32.97
C SER A 13 11.62 1.83 32.18
N PRO A 14 10.99 0.64 32.07
CA PRO A 14 9.69 0.49 31.40
C PRO A 14 8.54 1.26 32.06
N GLN A 15 8.63 1.52 33.37
CA GLN A 15 7.64 2.30 34.10
C GLN A 15 7.80 3.79 33.77
N HIS A 16 9.03 4.28 33.76
CA HIS A 16 9.32 5.67 33.39
C HIS A 16 8.94 5.97 31.93
N GLU A 17 9.24 5.07 30.98
CA GLU A 17 8.81 5.24 29.58
C GLU A 17 7.29 5.39 29.48
N ARG A 18 6.52 4.59 30.25
CA ARG A 18 5.05 4.65 30.24
C ARG A 18 4.52 6.00 30.73
N HIS A 19 5.05 6.51 31.85
CA HIS A 19 4.65 7.82 32.38
C HIS A 19 5.09 8.97 31.48
N MET A 20 6.29 8.88 30.89
CA MET A 20 6.78 9.88 29.95
C MET A 20 5.91 9.97 28.70
N LEU A 21 5.53 8.84 28.12
CA LEU A 21 4.63 8.80 26.96
C LEU A 21 3.23 9.30 27.29
N ALA A 22 2.71 8.97 28.48
CA ALA A 22 1.43 9.49 28.94
C ALA A 22 1.46 11.03 29.05
N ASN A 23 2.48 11.59 29.71
CA ASN A 23 2.62 13.04 29.87
C ASN A 23 2.80 13.74 28.52
N LEU A 24 3.62 13.21 27.62
CA LEU A 24 3.80 13.77 26.28
C LEU A 24 2.50 13.73 25.46
N ALA A 25 1.70 12.65 25.59
CA ALA A 25 0.41 12.56 24.92
C ALA A 25 -0.58 13.60 25.47
N THR A 26 -0.63 13.79 26.80
CA THR A 26 -1.43 14.85 27.44
C THR A 26 -1.07 16.22 26.87
N GLN A 27 0.24 16.54 26.83
CA GLN A 27 0.72 17.83 26.34
C GLN A 27 0.42 18.03 24.85
N LEU A 28 0.57 16.99 24.03
CA LEU A 28 0.22 17.06 22.61
C LEU A 28 -1.27 17.30 22.38
N ILE A 29 -2.15 16.70 23.20
CA ILE A 29 -3.60 16.89 23.11
C ILE A 29 -4.00 18.30 23.55
N ILE A 30 -3.32 18.86 24.56
CA ILE A 30 -3.60 20.22 25.07
C ILE A 30 -3.01 21.32 24.19
N HIS A 31 -1.88 21.10 23.55
CA HIS A 31 -1.20 22.16 22.79
C HIS A 31 -1.22 21.96 21.28
N GLU A 32 -1.77 20.85 20.80
CA GLU A 32 -1.84 20.41 19.40
C GLU A 32 -0.48 20.18 18.72
N SER A 33 0.58 20.81 19.23
CA SER A 33 1.96 20.65 18.80
C SER A 33 2.91 20.77 19.99
N ILE A 34 3.96 19.93 19.99
CA ILE A 34 5.05 19.98 20.98
C ILE A 34 6.40 19.75 20.31
N THR A 35 7.44 20.38 20.84
CA THR A 35 8.83 20.19 20.38
C THR A 35 9.58 19.29 21.36
N THR A 36 10.10 18.16 20.87
CA THR A 36 10.79 17.15 21.69
C THR A 36 11.96 16.52 20.92
N THR A 37 12.62 15.50 21.48
CA THR A 37 13.66 14.78 20.74
C THR A 37 13.05 13.85 19.70
N GLU A 38 13.74 13.64 18.57
CA GLU A 38 13.24 12.79 17.48
C GLU A 38 12.87 11.38 17.97
N ALA A 39 13.69 10.80 18.85
CA ALA A 39 13.43 9.49 19.44
C ALA A 39 12.12 9.46 20.26
N ARG A 40 11.84 10.51 21.04
CA ARG A 40 10.59 10.61 21.81
C ARG A 40 9.40 10.80 20.89
N ALA A 41 9.51 11.66 19.87
CA ALA A 41 8.43 11.90 18.90
C ALA A 41 8.05 10.63 18.14
N ARG A 42 9.04 9.88 17.61
CA ARG A 42 8.82 8.60 16.92
C ARG A 42 8.15 7.57 17.82
N ARG A 43 8.49 7.55 19.12
CA ARG A 43 7.89 6.63 20.09
C ARG A 43 6.46 7.04 20.47
N LEU A 44 6.18 8.33 20.48
CA LEU A 44 4.88 8.91 20.83
C LEU A 44 3.81 8.65 19.76
N ARG A 45 4.17 8.67 18.46
CA ARG A 45 3.24 8.45 17.34
C ARG A 45 2.30 7.25 17.51
N PRO A 46 2.77 6.00 17.61
CA PRO A 46 1.88 4.84 17.69
C PRO A 46 1.12 4.77 19.03
N TYR A 47 1.52 5.54 20.03
CA TYR A 47 0.80 5.66 21.29
C TYR A 47 -0.40 6.61 21.14
N VAL A 48 -0.17 7.80 20.59
CA VAL A 48 -1.19 8.84 20.37
C VAL A 48 -2.20 8.43 19.30
N GLU A 49 -1.74 7.83 18.20
CA GLU A 49 -2.65 7.34 17.15
C GLU A 49 -3.70 6.39 17.73
N LYS A 50 -3.29 5.47 18.61
CA LYS A 50 -4.22 4.54 19.28
C LYS A 50 -5.13 5.21 20.31
N LEU A 51 -4.76 6.37 20.84
CA LEU A 51 -5.65 7.17 21.70
C LEU A 51 -6.71 7.87 20.85
N ILE A 52 -6.32 8.47 19.73
CA ILE A 52 -7.23 9.16 18.81
C ILE A 52 -8.20 8.15 18.18
N THR A 53 -7.74 6.96 17.77
CA THR A 53 -8.65 5.90 17.29
C THR A 53 -9.69 5.50 18.33
N LYS A 54 -9.35 5.53 19.63
CA LYS A 54 -10.32 5.30 20.70
C LYS A 54 -11.24 6.50 20.91
N GLY A 55 -10.72 7.71 20.77
CA GLY A 55 -11.48 8.95 20.72
C GLY A 55 -12.59 8.89 19.67
N LYS A 56 -12.25 8.53 18.43
CA LYS A 56 -13.20 8.36 17.31
C LYS A 56 -14.33 7.38 17.59
N ARG A 57 -14.10 6.34 18.41
CA ARG A 57 -15.13 5.38 18.80
C ARG A 57 -16.18 5.99 19.73
N GLY A 58 -15.80 6.94 20.58
CA GLY A 58 -16.73 7.71 21.43
C GLY A 58 -17.41 6.96 22.60
N ASP A 59 -17.21 5.64 22.76
CA ASP A 59 -17.90 4.85 23.79
C ASP A 59 -17.36 5.10 25.23
N LEU A 60 -18.20 4.80 26.24
CA LEU A 60 -17.83 4.90 27.65
C LEU A 60 -16.63 4.00 28.00
N HIS A 61 -16.53 2.85 27.33
CA HIS A 61 -15.42 1.92 27.51
C HIS A 61 -14.09 2.52 27.01
N ALA A 62 -14.07 3.21 25.86
CA ALA A 62 -12.91 3.91 25.35
C ALA A 62 -12.51 5.04 26.29
N ARG A 63 -13.46 5.86 26.75
CA ARG A 63 -13.18 6.93 27.72
C ARG A 63 -12.50 6.37 28.98
N ARG A 64 -13.05 5.30 29.57
CA ARG A 64 -12.42 4.60 30.73
C ARG A 64 -11.04 4.04 30.40
N THR A 65 -10.84 3.50 29.20
CA THR A 65 -9.55 2.93 28.80
C THR A 65 -8.49 3.99 28.52
N VAL A 66 -8.89 5.18 28.04
CA VAL A 66 -8.00 6.33 27.89
C VAL A 66 -7.62 6.88 29.27
N MET A 67 -8.55 6.98 30.21
CA MET A 67 -8.27 7.42 31.59
C MET A 67 -7.27 6.52 32.34
N LYS A 68 -7.19 5.23 32.01
CA LYS A 68 -6.16 4.32 32.54
C LYS A 68 -4.73 4.70 32.11
N LYS A 69 -4.61 5.46 31.02
CA LYS A 69 -3.33 5.86 30.42
C LYS A 69 -2.99 7.31 30.68
N MET A 70 -4.00 8.18 30.65
CA MET A 70 -3.87 9.61 30.78
C MET A 70 -4.73 10.07 31.94
N THR A 71 -4.10 10.62 32.96
CA THR A 71 -4.76 10.95 34.24
C THR A 71 -5.54 12.26 34.18
N ASP A 72 -5.16 13.17 33.29
CA ASP A 72 -5.76 14.49 33.16
C ASP A 72 -7.14 14.42 32.48
N LYS A 73 -8.17 14.87 33.22
CA LYS A 73 -9.55 14.88 32.75
C LYS A 73 -9.79 15.89 31.64
N TYR A 74 -9.09 17.03 31.66
CA TYR A 74 -9.26 18.07 30.65
C TYR A 74 -8.75 17.59 29.28
N ALA A 75 -7.57 16.97 29.25
CA ALA A 75 -7.06 16.36 28.03
C ALA A 75 -7.96 15.23 27.51
N VAL A 76 -8.61 14.45 28.38
CA VAL A 76 -9.59 13.43 27.95
C VAL A 76 -10.83 14.08 27.33
N TYR A 77 -11.38 15.12 27.96
CA TYR A 77 -12.49 15.89 27.39
C TYR A 77 -12.15 16.38 25.97
N ARG A 78 -11.04 17.11 25.84
CA ARG A 78 -10.59 17.67 24.56
C ARG A 78 -10.34 16.62 23.48
N LEU A 79 -9.77 15.48 23.84
CA LEU A 79 -9.54 14.37 22.91
C LEU A 79 -10.85 13.88 22.28
N PHE A 80 -11.91 13.70 23.08
CA PHE A 80 -13.16 13.12 22.62
C PHE A 80 -14.11 14.14 22.01
N ASP A 81 -14.16 15.35 22.56
CA ASP A 81 -15.20 16.33 22.23
C ASP A 81 -14.72 17.37 21.20
N GLU A 82 -13.41 17.61 21.08
CA GLU A 82 -12.85 18.58 20.11
C GLU A 82 -12.04 17.89 19.00
N ILE A 83 -11.04 17.07 19.35
CA ILE A 83 -10.09 16.51 18.37
C ILE A 83 -10.67 15.33 17.58
N ALA A 84 -11.33 14.39 18.25
CA ALA A 84 -11.86 13.19 17.59
C ALA A 84 -12.88 13.49 16.47
N PRO A 85 -13.82 14.44 16.63
CA PRO A 85 -14.73 14.84 15.55
C PRO A 85 -14.01 15.43 14.34
N GLN A 86 -12.99 16.27 14.56
CA GLN A 86 -12.20 16.87 13.47
C GLN A 86 -11.44 15.84 12.64
N MET A 87 -11.10 14.70 13.24
CA MET A 87 -10.38 13.60 12.60
C MET A 87 -11.28 12.41 12.22
N ALA A 88 -12.60 12.60 12.20
CA ALA A 88 -13.57 11.55 11.93
C ALA A 88 -13.35 10.91 10.55
N ASP A 89 -13.12 11.73 9.52
CA ASP A 89 -12.96 11.27 8.13
C ASP A 89 -11.55 10.75 7.80
N ARG A 90 -10.59 10.86 8.73
CA ARG A 90 -9.19 10.47 8.51
C ARG A 90 -8.92 9.05 9.02
N ASP A 91 -8.53 8.14 8.13
CA ASP A 91 -8.20 6.74 8.45
C ASP A 91 -6.73 6.54 8.78
N GLY A 92 -6.28 7.14 9.89
CA GLY A 92 -4.92 7.01 10.39
C GLY A 92 -4.00 8.16 10.01
N GLY A 93 -2.76 8.13 10.53
CA GLY A 93 -1.79 9.22 10.29
C GLY A 93 -2.22 10.55 10.92
N TYR A 94 -2.75 10.52 12.15
CA TYR A 94 -3.26 11.70 12.86
C TYR A 94 -2.17 12.68 13.33
N THR A 95 -0.90 12.27 13.28
CA THR A 95 0.24 13.09 13.73
C THR A 95 1.29 13.23 12.64
N ARG A 96 1.90 14.41 12.55
CA ARG A 96 3.03 14.73 11.68
C ARG A 96 4.27 14.99 12.54
N ILE A 97 5.43 14.54 12.09
CA ILE A 97 6.73 14.88 12.70
C ILE A 97 7.52 15.71 11.70
N ILE A 98 7.96 16.89 12.15
CA ILE A 98 8.85 17.79 11.41
C ILE A 98 10.17 17.84 12.18
N LYS A 99 11.29 17.56 11.51
CA LYS A 99 12.62 17.67 12.13
C LYS A 99 12.99 19.14 12.32
N THR A 100 13.59 19.45 13.45
CA THR A 100 14.06 20.80 13.78
C THR A 100 15.56 20.81 14.03
N ALA A 101 16.14 22.00 14.20
CA ALA A 101 17.57 22.13 14.47
C ALA A 101 17.98 21.33 15.73
N PRO A 102 19.15 20.68 15.72
CA PRO A 102 19.67 19.98 16.89
C PRO A 102 19.78 20.89 18.10
N ARG A 103 19.60 20.31 19.29
CA ARG A 103 19.68 21.07 20.54
C ARG A 103 21.12 21.51 20.81
N ARG A 104 21.29 22.79 21.14
CA ARG A 104 22.59 23.33 21.57
C ARG A 104 23.00 22.72 22.92
N GLY A 105 24.16 22.10 22.96
CA GLY A 105 24.75 21.50 24.17
C GLY A 105 25.02 20.02 24.02
N ASP A 106 23.97 19.22 23.87
CA ASP A 106 24.05 17.75 23.72
C ASP A 106 23.93 17.29 22.25
N ASN A 107 23.72 18.22 21.32
CA ASN A 107 23.49 17.97 19.89
C ASN A 107 22.37 16.94 19.63
N ALA A 108 21.40 16.85 20.54
CA ALA A 108 20.31 15.89 20.39
C ALA A 108 19.42 16.27 19.18
N PRO A 109 19.09 15.32 18.29
CA PRO A 109 18.19 15.59 17.18
C PRO A 109 16.79 15.91 17.70
N MET A 110 16.30 17.10 17.36
CA MET A 110 14.99 17.60 17.79
C MET A 110 13.96 17.41 16.68
N ALA A 111 12.70 17.31 17.08
CA ALA A 111 11.57 17.26 16.18
C ALA A 111 10.32 17.87 16.84
N GLN A 112 9.53 18.56 16.05
CA GLN A 112 8.18 18.99 16.40
C GLN A 112 7.20 17.90 15.98
N ILE A 113 6.34 17.47 16.90
CA ILE A 113 5.22 16.57 16.61
C ILE A 113 3.92 17.37 16.75
N SER A 114 3.07 17.34 15.72
CA SER A 114 1.80 18.06 15.66
C SER A 114 0.65 17.15 15.23
N LEU A 115 -0.57 17.53 15.63
CA LEU A 115 -1.81 16.94 15.14
C LEU A 115 -2.13 17.46 13.73
N VAL A 116 -2.66 16.59 12.87
CA VAL A 116 -3.10 16.97 11.52
C VAL A 116 -4.60 17.28 11.57
N LEU A 117 -4.93 18.55 11.82
CA LEU A 117 -6.31 19.04 11.89
C LEU A 117 -6.88 19.46 10.53
N GLU A 118 -6.03 19.44 9.50
CA GLU A 118 -6.44 19.72 8.13
C GLU A 118 -7.45 18.66 7.65
N PRO A 119 -8.61 19.08 7.10
CA PRO A 119 -9.62 18.15 6.60
C PRO A 119 -9.04 17.34 5.44
N VAL A 120 -9.36 16.05 5.39
CA VAL A 120 -9.03 15.19 4.25
C VAL A 120 -10.06 15.37 3.15
N ALA A 121 -9.61 15.45 1.90
CA ALA A 121 -10.50 15.30 0.77
C ALA A 121 -11.12 13.89 0.79
N LYS A 122 -12.43 13.79 0.57
CA LYS A 122 -13.13 12.50 0.53
C LYS A 122 -12.61 11.70 -0.66
N LYS A 123 -12.37 10.39 -0.45
CA LYS A 123 -11.84 9.48 -1.47
C LYS A 123 -12.62 9.55 -2.79
N ALA A 124 -13.95 9.63 -2.73
CA ALA A 124 -14.79 9.74 -3.93
C ALA A 124 -14.50 11.00 -4.78
N VAL A 125 -14.17 12.13 -4.15
CA VAL A 125 -13.82 13.37 -4.86
C VAL A 125 -12.46 13.24 -5.53
N VAL A 126 -11.52 12.55 -4.88
CA VAL A 126 -10.20 12.26 -5.44
C VAL A 126 -10.32 11.28 -6.61
N ASP A 127 -11.09 10.21 -6.47
CA ASP A 127 -11.29 9.21 -7.52
C ASP A 127 -11.96 9.83 -8.77
N ASP A 128 -12.92 10.75 -8.58
CA ASP A 128 -13.55 11.48 -9.69
C ASP A 128 -12.59 12.47 -10.36
N ALA A 129 -11.78 13.19 -9.58
CA ALA A 129 -10.75 14.08 -10.10
C ALA A 129 -9.67 13.32 -10.89
N VAL A 130 -9.27 12.12 -10.43
CA VAL A 130 -8.31 11.27 -11.14
C VAL A 130 -8.90 10.73 -12.44
N ARG A 131 -10.18 10.31 -12.43
CA ARG A 131 -10.87 9.84 -13.62
C ARG A 131 -11.03 10.93 -14.68
N THR A 132 -11.39 12.13 -14.27
CA THR A 132 -11.51 13.28 -15.16
C THR A 132 -10.16 13.71 -15.72
N ALA A 133 -9.11 13.71 -14.90
CA ALA A 133 -7.73 13.94 -15.36
C ALA A 133 -7.25 12.89 -16.36
N LYS A 134 -7.55 11.60 -16.13
CA LYS A 134 -7.18 10.50 -17.05
C LYS A 134 -7.88 10.64 -18.40
N ARG A 135 -9.18 10.92 -18.40
CA ARG A 135 -9.94 11.18 -19.65
C ARG A 135 -9.43 12.40 -20.41
N ALA A 136 -9.11 13.49 -19.72
CA ALA A 136 -8.55 14.68 -20.36
C ALA A 136 -7.15 14.41 -20.96
N ALA A 137 -6.33 13.58 -20.30
CA ALA A 137 -5.05 13.16 -20.84
C ALA A 137 -5.21 12.26 -22.08
N GLU A 138 -6.12 11.29 -22.05
CA GLU A 138 -6.42 10.42 -23.19
C GLU A 138 -6.98 11.22 -24.39
N GLN A 139 -7.85 12.20 -24.13
CA GLN A 139 -8.36 13.10 -25.17
C GLN A 139 -7.28 14.01 -25.76
N ALA A 140 -6.36 14.53 -24.95
CA ALA A 140 -5.25 15.34 -25.44
C ALA A 140 -4.24 14.51 -26.26
N VAL A 141 -4.04 13.23 -25.93
CA VAL A 141 -3.21 12.33 -26.73
C VAL A 141 -3.90 12.01 -28.06
N ALA A 142 -5.21 11.73 -28.03
CA ALA A 142 -6.00 11.49 -29.24
C ALA A 142 -6.06 12.71 -30.16
N GLU A 143 -6.25 13.93 -29.63
CA GLU A 143 -6.24 15.16 -30.44
C GLU A 143 -4.86 15.46 -31.04
N VAL A 144 -3.77 15.05 -30.39
CA VAL A 144 -2.41 15.19 -30.93
C VAL A 144 -2.10 14.13 -31.99
N GLU A 145 -2.59 12.90 -31.83
CA GLU A 145 -2.51 11.85 -32.87
C GLU A 145 -3.38 12.20 -34.08
N GLU A 146 -4.59 12.75 -33.87
CA GLU A 146 -5.50 13.16 -34.94
C GLU A 146 -4.95 14.40 -35.68
N ALA A 147 -4.32 15.34 -34.96
CA ALA A 147 -3.58 16.45 -35.58
C ALA A 147 -2.30 16.00 -36.31
N ALA A 148 -1.60 14.97 -35.84
CA ALA A 148 -0.46 14.39 -36.56
C ALA A 148 -0.90 13.66 -37.83
N ALA A 149 -2.05 12.97 -37.80
CA ALA A 149 -2.64 12.31 -38.95
C ALA A 149 -3.21 13.29 -40.00
N GLU A 150 -3.75 14.44 -39.59
CA GLU A 150 -4.17 15.51 -40.52
C GLU A 150 -2.98 16.23 -41.18
N VAL A 151 -1.85 16.38 -40.48
CA VAL A 151 -0.62 16.96 -41.06
C VAL A 151 0.04 16.00 -42.07
N GLU A 152 -0.10 14.69 -41.89
CA GLU A 152 0.39 13.68 -42.83
C GLU A 152 -0.52 13.52 -44.08
N ALA A 153 -1.77 14.01 -44.03
CA ALA A 153 -2.70 13.98 -45.16
C ALA A 153 -2.56 15.17 -46.13
N GLU A 154 -1.82 16.23 -45.78
CA GLU A 154 -1.68 17.45 -46.60
C GLU A 154 -0.35 17.52 -47.40
N GLU A 155 0.62 16.63 -47.17
CA GLU A 155 1.83 16.52 -48.01
C GLU A 155 1.92 15.19 -48.79
N THR A 156 1.46 15.24 -50.04
CA THR A 156 2.15 14.54 -51.15
C THR A 156 2.55 15.61 -52.17
N PRO A 157 3.83 15.69 -52.59
CA PRO A 157 4.37 14.66 -53.48
C PRO A 157 5.85 14.24 -53.26
N ALA A 158 6.12 13.05 -53.82
CA ALA A 158 7.37 12.32 -54.11
C ALA A 158 8.71 13.09 -54.19
N ASP A 159 9.80 12.54 -53.62
CA ASP A 159 10.81 11.74 -54.35
C ASP A 159 11.86 11.07 -53.41
N ASP A 160 12.54 10.07 -53.96
CA ASP A 160 13.41 9.01 -53.43
C ASP A 160 14.66 9.38 -52.55
N VAL A 161 15.10 8.45 -51.68
CA VAL A 161 16.45 7.81 -51.56
C VAL A 161 16.77 7.28 -50.13
N ALA A 162 16.83 5.95 -50.02
CA ALA A 162 17.71 5.04 -49.23
C ALA A 162 17.90 5.11 -47.70
N GLU A 163 17.53 3.98 -47.05
CA GLU A 163 18.27 3.13 -46.06
C GLU A 163 18.99 3.84 -44.89
N VAL A 164 18.67 3.55 -43.61
CA VAL A 164 19.03 2.34 -42.85
C VAL A 164 18.08 2.12 -41.67
N ALA A 165 17.61 0.87 -41.54
CA ALA A 165 16.90 0.29 -40.40
C ALA A 165 17.83 -0.14 -39.26
N VAL A 166 17.35 -0.07 -38.01
CA VAL A 166 17.23 -1.13 -36.96
C VAL A 166 16.45 -0.44 -35.80
N GLU A 167 15.14 -0.59 -35.62
CA GLU A 167 14.32 -1.74 -35.18
C GLU A 167 14.64 -2.25 -33.76
N GLU A 168 13.81 -1.87 -32.78
CA GLU A 168 13.62 -2.64 -31.53
C GLU A 168 12.12 -2.66 -31.19
N THR A 169 11.45 -3.57 -31.89
CA THR A 169 10.32 -4.43 -31.47
C THR A 169 9.53 -4.04 -30.21
N GLU A 170 8.32 -3.54 -30.42
CA GLU A 170 7.14 -3.91 -29.65
C GLU A 170 6.82 -5.41 -29.83
N ALA A 171 6.50 -6.10 -28.74
CA ALA A 171 5.35 -7.01 -28.65
C ALA A 171 5.24 -7.60 -27.24
N ALA A 172 4.00 -7.56 -26.71
CA ALA A 172 3.34 -8.51 -25.80
C ALA A 172 2.59 -7.77 -24.67
N ASP A 173 1.31 -8.00 -24.41
CA ASP A 173 0.26 -8.75 -25.10
C ASP A 173 -1.05 -8.29 -24.41
N GLU A 174 -2.12 -8.10 -25.17
CA GLU A 174 -3.43 -7.76 -24.61
C GLU A 174 -3.98 -8.99 -23.87
N ALA A 175 -3.93 -8.96 -22.54
CA ALA A 175 -4.63 -9.96 -21.74
C ALA A 175 -6.15 -9.84 -21.96
N ALA A 176 -6.72 -10.81 -22.69
CA ALA A 176 -8.17 -10.99 -22.76
C ALA A 176 -8.74 -11.18 -21.34
N VAL A 177 -9.84 -10.52 -21.04
CA VAL A 177 -10.48 -10.55 -19.71
C VAL A 177 -11.64 -11.54 -19.76
N ASP A 178 -11.69 -12.51 -18.85
CA ASP A 178 -12.79 -13.47 -18.76
C ASP A 178 -14.03 -12.79 -18.18
N GLU A 179 -15.12 -12.77 -18.96
CA GLU A 179 -16.38 -12.10 -18.67
C GLU A 179 -17.06 -12.60 -17.37
N THR A 180 -16.66 -13.78 -16.86
CA THR A 180 -17.22 -14.34 -15.63
C THR A 180 -16.47 -13.95 -14.35
N SER A 181 -15.18 -13.57 -14.42
CA SER A 181 -14.35 -13.28 -13.24
C SER A 181 -13.67 -11.91 -13.23
N GLY A 182 -13.65 -11.18 -14.35
CA GLY A 182 -13.05 -9.84 -14.45
C GLY A 182 -11.53 -9.80 -14.24
N LYS A 183 -10.87 -10.95 -14.34
CA LYS A 183 -9.42 -11.13 -14.19
C LYS A 183 -8.78 -11.51 -15.53
N PRO A 184 -7.47 -11.25 -15.74
CA PRO A 184 -6.79 -11.57 -16.99
C PRO A 184 -6.81 -13.09 -17.24
N VAL A 185 -7.10 -13.47 -18.49
CA VAL A 185 -6.97 -14.83 -19.00
C VAL A 185 -5.54 -14.98 -19.53
N TYR A 186 -4.86 -16.02 -19.06
CA TYR A 186 -3.53 -16.35 -19.55
C TYR A 186 -3.65 -17.44 -20.63
N ALA A 187 -2.88 -17.29 -21.71
CA ALA A 187 -2.85 -18.26 -22.80
C ALA A 187 -2.45 -19.66 -22.25
N GLY A 188 -3.20 -20.70 -22.63
CA GLY A 188 -2.95 -22.08 -22.19
C GLY A 188 -3.32 -22.38 -20.73
N SER A 189 -4.07 -21.49 -20.07
CA SER A 189 -4.48 -21.66 -18.69
C SER A 189 -5.98 -21.91 -18.53
N VAL A 190 -6.35 -22.69 -17.52
CA VAL A 190 -7.74 -22.99 -17.16
C VAL A 190 -8.02 -22.45 -15.76
N ARG A 191 -9.08 -21.66 -15.64
CA ARG A 191 -9.59 -21.13 -14.38
C ARG A 191 -10.80 -21.94 -13.94
N LEU A 192 -10.82 -22.33 -12.66
CA LEU A 192 -11.96 -23.02 -12.09
C LEU A 192 -12.99 -22.03 -11.55
N GLU A 193 -14.26 -22.43 -11.58
CA GLU A 193 -15.33 -21.72 -10.90
C GLU A 193 -15.05 -21.59 -9.40
N LYS A 194 -15.53 -20.49 -8.83
CA LYS A 194 -15.23 -20.05 -7.46
C LYS A 194 -15.60 -21.12 -6.42
N GLY A 195 -14.59 -21.83 -5.91
CA GLY A 195 -14.73 -22.79 -4.80
C GLY A 195 -14.11 -24.16 -5.05
N SER A 196 -13.66 -24.48 -6.28
CA SER A 196 -12.91 -25.70 -6.56
C SER A 196 -11.40 -25.47 -6.42
N THR A 197 -10.70 -26.39 -5.74
CA THR A 197 -9.25 -26.31 -5.47
C THR A 197 -8.47 -27.45 -6.14
N GLU A 198 -9.15 -28.31 -6.89
CA GLU A 198 -8.60 -29.49 -7.55
C GLU A 198 -8.34 -29.21 -9.03
N ALA A 199 -7.37 -29.89 -9.63
CA ALA A 199 -7.04 -29.71 -11.05
C ALA A 199 -8.28 -29.92 -11.92
N PRO A 200 -8.51 -29.09 -12.96
CA PRO A 200 -9.68 -29.22 -13.83
C PRO A 200 -9.64 -30.54 -14.62
N ASP A 201 -8.46 -30.94 -15.09
CA ASP A 201 -8.24 -32.15 -15.90
C ASP A 201 -6.84 -32.73 -15.61
N ALA A 202 -6.62 -34.00 -16.00
CA ALA A 202 -5.33 -34.68 -15.86
C ALA A 202 -4.18 -34.01 -16.66
N ASP A 203 -4.52 -33.17 -17.63
CA ASP A 203 -3.53 -32.47 -18.47
C ASP A 203 -3.12 -31.11 -17.89
N HIS A 204 -3.77 -30.63 -16.82
CA HIS A 204 -3.50 -29.31 -16.20
C HIS A 204 -3.01 -29.47 -14.76
N GLU A 205 -1.78 -29.97 -14.61
CA GLU A 205 -1.21 -30.29 -13.29
C GLU A 205 -0.36 -29.16 -12.70
N VAL A 206 -0.05 -28.09 -13.44
CA VAL A 206 0.81 -27.00 -12.92
C VAL A 206 -0.04 -25.94 -12.23
N LYS A 207 0.24 -25.68 -10.95
CA LYS A 207 -0.49 -24.73 -10.12
C LYS A 207 0.08 -23.31 -10.25
N GLY A 208 -0.72 -22.35 -10.69
CA GLY A 208 -0.40 -20.93 -10.74
C GLY A 208 -1.08 -20.12 -9.63
N ASN A 209 -0.31 -19.24 -8.99
CA ASN A 209 -0.79 -18.28 -8.00
C ASN A 209 -0.67 -16.85 -8.56
N GLU A 210 -1.80 -16.20 -8.81
CA GLU A 210 -1.86 -14.86 -9.40
C GLU A 210 -1.32 -13.77 -8.46
N ASP A 211 -1.62 -13.85 -7.16
CA ASP A 211 -1.17 -12.85 -6.17
C ASP A 211 0.36 -12.72 -6.12
N SER A 212 1.08 -13.81 -6.40
CA SER A 212 2.54 -13.86 -6.33
C SER A 212 3.22 -14.06 -7.68
N MET A 213 2.46 -14.19 -8.78
CA MET A 213 2.92 -14.52 -10.13
C MET A 213 3.91 -15.70 -10.13
N LYS A 214 3.57 -16.77 -9.40
CA LYS A 214 4.43 -17.96 -9.25
C LYS A 214 3.72 -19.24 -9.63
N TYR A 215 4.46 -20.14 -10.27
CA TYR A 215 3.98 -21.48 -10.58
C TYR A 215 4.65 -22.56 -9.72
N HIS A 216 3.95 -23.68 -9.60
CA HIS A 216 4.36 -24.86 -8.85
C HIS A 216 4.08 -26.13 -9.66
N VAL A 217 5.13 -26.90 -9.91
CA VAL A 217 5.07 -28.20 -10.61
C VAL A 217 4.71 -29.31 -9.62
N PRO A 218 3.95 -30.35 -10.03
CA PRO A 218 3.69 -31.53 -9.21
C PRO A 218 4.97 -32.12 -8.62
N GLY A 219 4.96 -32.43 -7.32
CA GLY A 219 6.12 -32.96 -6.61
C GLY A 219 7.16 -31.92 -6.18
N SER A 220 6.96 -30.63 -6.46
CA SER A 220 7.75 -29.55 -5.86
C SER A 220 7.39 -29.38 -4.37
N ARG A 221 8.33 -28.85 -3.58
CA ARG A 221 8.21 -28.73 -2.11
C ARG A 221 6.92 -28.05 -1.63
N TRP A 222 6.36 -27.15 -2.43
CA TRP A 222 5.22 -26.32 -2.05
C TRP A 222 3.93 -26.68 -2.80
N TYR A 223 3.96 -27.68 -3.69
CA TYR A 223 2.82 -28.03 -4.55
C TYR A 223 1.56 -28.38 -3.76
N ASP A 224 1.67 -29.26 -2.75
CA ASP A 224 0.52 -29.74 -1.97
C ASP A 224 -0.11 -28.65 -1.09
N ASN A 225 0.71 -27.71 -0.61
CA ASN A 225 0.26 -26.62 0.27
C ASN A 225 -0.26 -25.40 -0.50
N THR A 226 -0.07 -25.37 -1.81
CA THR A 226 -0.44 -24.22 -2.64
C THR A 226 -1.86 -24.38 -3.16
N VAL A 227 -2.67 -23.35 -2.91
CA VAL A 227 -3.98 -23.16 -3.52
C VAL A 227 -3.76 -22.44 -4.84
N ALA A 228 -4.11 -23.10 -5.95
CA ALA A 228 -4.02 -22.53 -7.28
C ALA A 228 -5.24 -21.65 -7.58
N GLU A 229 -5.01 -20.51 -8.24
CA GLU A 229 -6.08 -19.70 -8.82
C GLU A 229 -6.19 -19.93 -10.34
N VAL A 230 -5.12 -20.41 -10.95
CA VAL A 230 -4.97 -20.70 -12.37
C VAL A 230 -4.23 -22.02 -12.51
N TRP A 231 -4.66 -22.88 -13.42
CA TRP A 231 -3.98 -24.14 -13.74
C TRP A 231 -3.40 -24.08 -15.15
N PHE A 232 -2.16 -24.55 -15.30
CA PHE A 232 -1.44 -24.61 -16.57
C PHE A 232 -1.19 -26.07 -16.98
N ALA A 233 -1.12 -26.32 -18.29
CA ALA A 233 -0.80 -27.63 -18.82
C ALA A 233 0.69 -28.00 -18.59
N SER A 234 1.58 -27.02 -18.75
CA SER A 234 3.01 -27.21 -18.51
C SER A 234 3.66 -26.03 -17.80
N ALA A 235 4.90 -26.22 -17.35
CA ALA A 235 5.71 -25.13 -16.78
C ALA A 235 6.09 -24.08 -17.83
N GLU A 236 6.22 -24.48 -19.09
CA GLU A 236 6.54 -23.58 -20.21
C GLU A 236 5.37 -22.64 -20.49
N ASP A 237 4.12 -23.13 -20.42
CA ASP A 237 2.92 -22.31 -20.57
C ASP A 237 2.79 -21.30 -19.43
N ALA A 238 3.14 -21.69 -18.20
CA ALA A 238 3.15 -20.79 -17.05
C ALA A 238 4.20 -19.69 -17.20
N GLU A 239 5.40 -20.01 -17.72
CA GLU A 239 6.45 -19.04 -17.99
C GLU A 239 6.07 -18.09 -19.14
N ALA A 240 5.44 -18.62 -20.20
CA ALA A 240 4.89 -17.81 -21.30
C ALA A 240 3.80 -16.85 -20.81
N ALA A 241 3.01 -17.26 -19.82
CA ALA A 241 2.03 -16.43 -19.11
C ALA A 241 2.65 -15.44 -18.10
N GLY A 242 3.98 -15.41 -17.95
CA GLY A 242 4.69 -14.48 -17.05
C GLY A 242 4.81 -14.95 -15.59
N PHE A 243 4.52 -16.21 -15.29
CA PHE A 243 4.69 -16.78 -13.94
C PHE A 243 6.13 -17.26 -13.73
N ALA A 244 6.71 -16.93 -12.59
CA ALA A 244 8.06 -17.35 -12.22
C ALA A 244 8.06 -18.67 -11.41
N PRO A 245 9.12 -19.49 -11.49
CA PRO A 245 9.23 -20.71 -10.69
C PRO A 245 9.33 -20.38 -9.19
N ALA A 246 8.45 -20.96 -8.37
CA ALA A 246 8.50 -20.73 -6.93
C ALA A 246 9.80 -21.32 -6.33
N GLY A 247 10.63 -20.47 -5.73
CA GLY A 247 11.94 -20.88 -5.18
C GLY A 247 13.04 -21.08 -6.24
N GLY A 248 12.81 -20.64 -7.49
CA GLY A 248 13.74 -20.78 -8.61
C GLY A 248 13.63 -22.13 -9.33
N ALA A 249 14.16 -22.21 -10.56
CA ALA A 249 14.03 -23.40 -11.42
C ALA A 249 14.52 -24.70 -10.76
N ALA A 250 15.54 -24.63 -9.89
CA ALA A 250 16.07 -25.79 -9.17
C ALA A 250 15.07 -26.38 -8.15
N ALA A 251 14.17 -25.57 -7.60
CA ALA A 251 13.17 -26.02 -6.63
C ALA A 251 11.90 -26.59 -7.27
N GLN A 252 11.73 -26.38 -8.58
CA GLN A 252 10.65 -26.95 -9.39
C GLN A 252 11.04 -28.29 -10.03
N LYS A 253 12.32 -28.69 -9.94
CA LYS A 253 12.75 -30.01 -10.39
C LYS A 253 12.20 -31.09 -9.46
N VAL A 254 11.37 -31.96 -10.02
CA VAL A 254 10.87 -33.16 -9.34
C VAL A 254 12.06 -34.05 -9.01
N LYS A 255 12.34 -34.25 -7.71
CA LYS A 255 13.27 -35.28 -7.30
C LYS A 255 12.59 -36.63 -7.57
N LYS A 256 13.08 -37.36 -8.57
CA LYS A 256 12.81 -38.80 -8.71
C LYS A 256 13.23 -39.55 -7.46
#